data_AF-A0A9D6TTS0-F1
#
_entry.id   AF-A0A9D6TTS0-F1
#
_cell.length_a   1.000
_cell.length_b   1.000
_cell.length_c   1.000
_cell.angle_alpha   90.00
_cell.angle_beta   90.00
_cell.angle_gamma   90.00
#
_symmetry.space_group_name_H-M   'P 1'
#
loop_
_entity.id
_entity.type
_entity.pdbx_description
1 polymer ?
#
loop_
_entity_poly.entity_id
_entity_poly.type
_entity_poly.pdbx_seq_one_letter_code
_entity_poly.pdbx_strand_id
1 'polypeptide(L)'
;MGRHSGITEELVAALDRFETGPFTERERIALRYADQMYADHHKVDDGLFAEVRSQFNDDEILELTWVIAEFIALGKVIHVLRLPYGES
;
A
#
# COMPACT_ATOMS: atom_id res chain seq x y z
N MET A 1 3.86 -9.63 17.76
CA MET A 1 4.14 -10.64 16.72
C MET A 1 2.85 -10.89 15.96
N GLY A 2 2.79 -10.33 14.75
CA GLY A 2 1.57 -10.14 13.96
C GLY A 2 0.98 -11.46 13.48
N ARG A 3 -0.34 -11.54 13.54
CA ARG A 3 -1.09 -12.70 13.07
C ARG A 3 -1.01 -12.73 11.55
N HIS A 4 -0.56 -13.84 10.98
CA HIS A 4 -0.76 -14.23 9.58
C HIS A 4 -2.26 -14.47 9.24
N SER A 5 -3.20 -13.70 9.79
CA SER A 5 -4.64 -13.97 9.72
C SER A 5 -5.45 -12.98 8.87
N GLY A 6 -4.81 -12.07 8.12
CA GLY A 6 -5.53 -11.07 7.32
C GLY A 6 -5.37 -11.20 5.80
N ILE A 7 -4.23 -11.72 5.32
CA ILE A 7 -3.93 -11.79 3.89
C ILE A 7 -4.17 -13.22 3.41
N THR A 8 -5.29 -13.45 2.73
CA THR A 8 -5.57 -14.71 2.03
C THR A 8 -4.85 -14.73 0.69
N GLU A 9 -4.58 -15.93 0.16
CA GLU A 9 -4.03 -16.09 -1.19
C GLU A 9 -4.95 -15.46 -2.26
N GLU A 10 -6.25 -15.49 -2.01
CA GLU A 10 -7.26 -14.80 -2.83
C GLU A 10 -7.04 -13.28 -2.88
N LEU A 11 -6.74 -12.64 -1.74
CA LEU A 11 -6.45 -11.21 -1.68
C LEU A 11 -5.16 -10.88 -2.44
N VAL A 12 -4.11 -11.69 -2.28
CA VAL A 12 -2.85 -11.53 -3.04
C VAL A 12 -3.11 -11.64 -4.55
N ALA A 13 -3.85 -12.66 -4.97
CA ALA A 13 -4.20 -12.89 -6.37
C ALA A 13 -5.12 -11.81 -6.95
N ALA A 14 -5.76 -11.00 -6.11
CA ALA A 14 -6.67 -9.92 -6.51
C ALA A 14 -6.02 -8.54 -6.50
N LEU A 15 -4.76 -8.38 -6.07
CA LEU A 15 -4.09 -7.09 -6.00
C LEU A 15 -4.08 -6.34 -7.34
N ASP A 16 -3.84 -7.03 -8.46
CA ASP A 16 -3.86 -6.40 -9.80
C ASP A 16 -5.23 -5.84 -10.22
N ARG A 17 -6.30 -6.25 -9.52
CA ARG A 17 -7.69 -5.85 -9.77
C ARG A 17 -8.36 -5.33 -8.51
N PHE A 18 -7.60 -4.72 -7.61
CA PHE A 18 -8.08 -4.38 -6.26
C PHE A 18 -9.35 -3.51 -6.26
N GLU A 19 -9.55 -2.69 -7.29
CA GLU A 19 -10.77 -1.88 -7.47
C GLU A 19 -12.05 -2.72 -7.52
N THR A 20 -11.98 -3.91 -8.12
CA THR A 20 -13.13 -4.84 -8.25
C THR A 20 -12.98 -6.11 -7.43
N GLY A 21 -11.82 -6.28 -6.77
CA GLY A 21 -11.50 -7.41 -5.93
C GLY A 21 -12.26 -7.42 -4.58
N PRO A 22 -12.08 -8.48 -3.79
CA PRO A 22 -12.75 -8.69 -2.50
C PRO A 22 -12.14 -7.84 -1.38
N PHE A 23 -11.88 -6.57 -1.65
CA PHE A 23 -11.38 -5.58 -0.69
C PHE A 23 -12.54 -4.76 -0.13
N THR A 24 -12.41 -4.32 1.11
CA THR A 24 -13.26 -3.28 1.68
C THR A 24 -12.96 -1.93 1.04
N GLU A 25 -13.87 -0.97 1.18
CA GLU A 25 -13.64 0.38 0.67
C GLU A 25 -12.39 1.04 1.27
N ARG A 26 -12.19 0.86 2.58
CA ARG A 26 -10.99 1.32 3.28
C ARG A 26 -9.70 0.73 2.71
N GLU A 27 -9.70 -0.57 2.37
CA GLU A 27 -8.54 -1.22 1.75
C GLU A 27 -8.31 -0.75 0.31
N ARG A 28 -9.37 -0.55 -0.50
CA ARG A 28 -9.22 -0.01 -1.86
C ARG A 28 -8.62 1.39 -1.86
N ILE A 29 -9.08 2.26 -0.97
CA ILE A 29 -8.54 3.62 -0.83
C ILE A 29 -7.07 3.58 -0.39
N ALA A 30 -6.70 2.69 0.55
CA ALA A 30 -5.30 2.51 0.92
C ALA A 30 -4.43 2.01 -0.25
N LEU A 31 -4.94 1.08 -1.07
CA LEU A 31 -4.23 0.56 -2.24
C LEU A 31 -4.08 1.63 -3.33
N ARG A 32 -5.12 2.42 -3.62
CA ARG A 32 -5.03 3.60 -4.51
C ARG A 32 -3.98 4.60 -4.02
N TYR A 33 -4.01 4.91 -2.72
CA TYR A 33 -3.05 5.81 -2.12
C TYR A 33 -1.61 5.29 -2.24
N ALA A 34 -1.39 3.99 -1.97
CA ALA A 34 -0.09 3.35 -2.11
C ALA A 34 0.42 3.35 -3.57
N ASP A 35 -0.47 3.04 -4.54
CA ASP A 35 -0.12 3.03 -5.96
C ASP A 35 0.28 4.43 -6.44
N GLN A 36 -0.48 5.46 -6.04
CA GLN A 36 -0.16 6.85 -6.37
C GLN A 36 1.13 7.33 -5.71
N MET A 37 1.37 6.97 -4.43
CA MET A 37 2.62 7.26 -3.72
C MET A 37 3.84 6.61 -4.40
N TYR A 38 3.69 5.39 -4.93
CA TYR A 38 4.74 4.70 -5.66
C TYR A 38 5.00 5.30 -7.05
N ALA A 39 3.93 5.54 -7.81
CA ALA A 39 4.01 6.00 -9.20
C ALA A 39 4.43 7.49 -9.30
N ASP A 40 3.75 8.37 -8.56
CA ASP A 40 4.00 9.80 -8.54
C ASP A 40 3.32 10.46 -7.31
N HIS A 41 4.07 10.59 -6.22
CA HIS A 41 3.57 11.19 -4.97
C HIS A 41 3.12 12.65 -5.12
N HIS A 42 3.52 13.38 -6.18
CA HIS A 42 3.01 14.73 -6.44
C HIS A 42 1.56 14.76 -6.93
N LYS A 43 1.03 13.60 -7.36
CA LYS A 43 -0.35 13.44 -7.81
C LYS A 43 -1.28 12.85 -6.74
N VAL A 44 -0.81 12.73 -5.50
CA VAL A 44 -1.72 12.60 -4.37
C VAL A 44 -2.39 13.97 -4.17
N ASP A 45 -3.45 14.19 -4.94
CA ASP A 45 -4.19 15.44 -4.94
C ASP A 45 -5.17 15.53 -3.76
N ASP A 46 -5.80 16.70 -3.61
CA ASP A 46 -6.77 16.94 -2.55
C ASP A 46 -7.97 15.99 -2.60
N GLY A 47 -8.32 15.48 -3.79
CA GLY A 47 -9.42 14.55 -3.98
C GLY A 47 -9.09 13.18 -3.38
N LEU A 48 -7.98 12.58 -3.80
CA LEU A 48 -7.51 11.31 -3.25
C LEU A 48 -7.24 11.43 -1.75
N PHE A 49 -6.62 12.51 -1.29
CA PHE A 49 -6.35 12.69 0.12
C PHE A 49 -7.63 12.90 0.96
N ALA A 50 -8.68 13.52 0.40
CA ALA A 50 -9.98 13.61 1.05
C ALA A 50 -10.63 12.23 1.22
N GLU A 51 -10.50 11.33 0.24
CA GLU A 51 -10.98 9.95 0.35
C GLU A 51 -10.22 9.18 1.45
N VAL A 52 -8.89 9.35 1.54
CA VAL A 52 -8.08 8.79 2.63
C VAL A 52 -8.58 9.30 3.99
N ARG A 53 -8.78 10.62 4.14
CA ARG A 53 -9.34 11.20 5.38
C ARG A 53 -10.76 10.75 5.72
N SER A 54 -11.53 10.28 4.74
CA SER A 54 -12.87 9.74 4.99
C SER A 54 -12.84 8.36 5.67
N GLN A 55 -11.74 7.61 5.51
CA GLN A 55 -11.61 6.24 6.00
C GLN A 55 -10.63 6.10 7.16
N PHE A 56 -9.66 7.01 7.29
CA PHE A 56 -8.56 6.94 8.25
C PHE A 56 -8.49 8.21 9.10
N ASN A 57 -8.19 8.06 10.39
CA ASN A 57 -7.87 9.20 11.26
C ASN A 57 -6.41 9.66 11.07
N ASP A 58 -6.03 10.80 11.66
CA ASP A 58 -4.70 11.39 11.45
C ASP A 58 -3.53 10.46 11.86
N ASP A 59 -3.65 9.73 12.96
CA ASP A 59 -2.64 8.77 13.42
C ASP A 59 -2.53 7.59 12.44
N GLU A 60 -3.66 7.07 11.98
CA GLU A 60 -3.71 6.00 10.98
C GLU A 60 -3.15 6.45 9.62
N ILE A 61 -3.39 7.70 9.21
CA ILE A 61 -2.85 8.26 7.96
C ILE A 61 -1.32 8.39 8.06
N LEU A 62 -0.82 8.86 9.20
CA LEU A 62 0.61 8.95 9.44
C LEU A 62 1.27 7.57 9.35
N GLU A 63 0.72 6.58 10.05
CA GLU A 63 1.23 5.20 10.04
C GLU A 63 1.15 4.59 8.64
N LEU A 64 0.01 4.72 7.95
CA LEU A 64 -0.18 4.22 6.60
C LEU A 64 0.86 4.83 5.64
N THR A 65 1.04 6.15 5.69
CA THR A 65 2.00 6.87 4.84
C THR A 65 3.43 6.43 5.14
N TRP A 66 3.78 6.25 6.41
CA TRP A 66 5.10 5.81 6.84
C TRP A 66 5.42 4.41 6.31
N VAL A 67 4.51 3.45 6.50
CA VAL A 67 4.69 2.06 6.05
C VAL A 67 4.81 1.99 4.53
N ILE A 68 3.96 2.71 3.79
CA ILE A 68 4.06 2.80 2.32
C ILE A 68 5.44 3.33 1.91
N ALA A 69 5.90 4.43 2.51
CA ALA A 69 7.19 5.02 2.18
C ALA A 69 8.36 4.08 2.49
N GLU A 70 8.31 3.36 3.61
CA GLU A 70 9.32 2.36 4.00
C GLU A 70 9.43 1.24 2.96
N PHE A 71 8.32 0.66 2.52
CA PHE A 71 8.33 -0.40 1.50
C PHE A 71 8.80 0.09 0.13
N ILE A 72 8.42 1.31 -0.28
CA ILE A 72 8.92 1.92 -1.51
C ILE A 72 10.44 2.10 -1.46
N ALA A 73 10.96 2.62 -0.34
CA ALA A 73 12.40 2.81 -0.15
C ALA A 73 13.13 1.47 -0.11
N LEU A 74 12.59 0.48 0.61
CA LEU A 74 13.15 -0.86 0.70
C LEU A 74 13.25 -1.53 -0.68
N GLY A 75 12.19 -1.47 -1.48
CA GLY A 75 12.20 -2.03 -2.85
C GLY A 75 13.31 -1.40 -3.71
N LYS A 76 13.52 -0.09 -3.59
CA LYS A 76 14.61 0.62 -4.28
C LYS A 76 15.98 0.17 -3.79
N VAL A 77 16.17 0.03 -2.48
CA VAL A 77 17.44 -0.45 -1.89
C VAL A 77 17.77 -1.85 -2.35
N ILE A 78 16.81 -2.77 -2.28
CA ILE A 78 16.94 -4.15 -2.75
C ILE A 78 17.39 -4.18 -4.22
N HIS A 79 16.73 -3.38 -5.07
CA HIS A 79 17.05 -3.29 -6.48
C HIS A 79 18.46 -2.73 -6.73
N VAL A 80 18.83 -1.60 -6.09
CA VAL A 80 20.12 -0.95 -6.27
C VAL A 80 21.29 -1.82 -5.81
N LEU A 81 21.12 -2.53 -4.70
CA LEU A 81 22.16 -3.39 -4.12
C LEU A 81 22.20 -4.79 -4.74
N ARG A 82 21.25 -5.14 -5.63
CA ARG A 82 21.11 -6.47 -6.23
C ARG A 82 21.10 -7.58 -5.18
N LEU A 83 20.40 -7.34 -4.07
CA LEU A 83 20.29 -8.34 -3.01
C LEU A 83 19.53 -9.56 -3.57
N PRO A 84 19.90 -10.79 -3.22
CA PRO A 84 19.09 -11.95 -3.59
C PRO A 84 17.74 -11.87 -2.88
N TYR A 85 16.66 -12.10 -3.63
CA TYR A 85 15.30 -12.22 -3.11
C TYR A 85 14.66 -13.48 -3.71
N GLY A 86 14.14 -14.36 -2.84
CA GLY A 86 13.37 -15.53 -3.28
C GLY A 86 14.14 -16.81 -3.61
N GLU A 87 15.46 -16.88 -3.36
CA GLU A 87 16.21 -18.14 -3.40
C GLU A 87 17.01 -18.31 -2.10
N SER A 88 16.69 -19.37 -1.35
CA SER A 88 17.49 -19.94 -0.25
C SER A 88 17.43 -21.46 -0.36
#